data_AF-A0A1V0A864-F1
#
_entry.id   AF-A0A1V0A864-F1
#
_cell.length_a   1.000
_cell.length_b   1.000
_cell.length_c   1.000
_cell.angle_alpha   90.00
_cell.angle_beta   90.00
_cell.angle_gamma   90.00
#
_symmetry.space_group_name_H-M   'P 1'
#
loop_
_entity.id
_entity.type
_entity.pdbx_description
1 polymer ?
#
loop_
_entity_poly.entity_id
_entity_poly.type
_entity_poly.pdbx_seq_one_letter_code
_entity_poly.pdbx_strand_id
1 'polypeptide(L)'
;MAFNVRRPAQVLLLVLALTLTAGAALCTPAAFAATLRSATSTGWGPSPDAGRAAAEGNARAALNQQAAAAGEVCSGVSVTTRHLYTAPDGSAWIYEATATGDCAVPPTTPPPSYTVPRTETRQGGGASPNAAVENGSQAARAALLAAGQACTGYSTTSSLVYSAPGGAWWIYNVTVSATCTH
;
A
#
# COMPACT_ATOMS: atom_id res chain seq x y z
N MET A 1 -8.22 6.32 74.54
CA MET A 1 -6.92 5.98 73.93
C MET A 1 -6.94 6.54 72.52
N ALA A 2 -6.05 7.49 72.24
CA ALA A 2 -6.17 8.47 71.15
C ALA A 2 -5.51 8.00 69.85
N PHE A 3 -6.20 8.24 68.73
CA PHE A 3 -5.69 8.13 67.35
C PHE A 3 -4.60 9.16 67.09
N ASN A 4 -3.48 8.73 66.50
CA ASN A 4 -2.39 9.60 66.09
C ASN A 4 -2.31 9.64 64.56
N VAL A 5 -3.00 10.61 63.96
CA VAL A 5 -2.97 10.95 62.53
C VAL A 5 -1.84 11.95 62.31
N ARG A 6 -0.87 11.62 61.45
CA ARG A 6 0.13 12.56 60.92
C ARG A 6 -0.08 12.77 59.41
N ARG A 7 -0.52 13.96 59.04
CA ARG A 7 -0.19 14.67 57.78
C ARG A 7 0.96 15.67 58.13
N PRO A 8 1.70 16.35 57.21
CA PRO A 8 1.32 16.75 55.84
C PRO A 8 2.47 16.83 54.78
N ALA A 9 2.10 17.05 53.50
CA ALA A 9 2.77 17.86 52.45
C ALA A 9 2.04 17.59 51.11
N GLN A 10 1.09 18.39 50.60
CA GLN A 10 1.24 19.67 49.87
C GLN A 10 2.30 19.68 48.75
N VAL A 11 1.89 19.38 47.50
CA VAL A 11 2.40 19.98 46.24
C VAL A 11 1.26 19.86 45.21
N LEU A 12 0.38 20.87 45.09
CA LEU A 12 0.41 22.01 44.17
C LEU A 12 0.16 21.63 42.70
N LEU A 13 -1.07 21.92 42.23
CA LEU A 13 -1.50 21.94 40.83
C LEU A 13 -0.69 22.98 40.04
N LEU A 14 -0.27 22.63 38.81
CA LEU A 14 0.05 23.61 37.77
C LEU A 14 -0.85 23.37 36.56
N VAL A 15 -1.86 24.23 36.41
CA VAL A 15 -2.68 24.38 35.20
C VAL A 15 -1.94 25.36 34.30
N LEU A 16 -1.34 24.88 33.21
CA LEU A 16 -0.70 25.75 32.23
C LEU A 16 -1.71 26.13 31.15
N ALA A 17 -2.22 27.36 31.23
CA ALA A 17 -3.02 28.00 30.22
C ALA A 17 -2.15 28.37 29.01
N LEU A 18 -2.44 27.79 27.83
CA LEU A 18 -1.90 28.31 26.58
C LEU A 18 -2.91 29.29 25.96
N THR A 19 -2.46 30.52 25.83
CA THR A 19 -3.15 31.67 25.25
C THR A 19 -3.39 31.48 23.75
N LEU A 20 -4.65 31.50 23.31
CA LEU A 20 -5.01 31.67 21.89
C LEU A 20 -4.76 33.12 21.48
N THR A 21 -3.62 33.39 20.85
CA THR A 21 -3.43 34.60 20.04
C THR A 21 -3.87 34.33 18.61
N ALA A 22 -4.97 34.95 18.21
CA ALA A 22 -5.40 35.04 16.82
C ALA A 22 -4.39 35.87 16.02
N GLY A 23 -3.74 35.25 15.03
CA GLY A 23 -2.94 35.93 14.02
C GLY A 23 -3.60 35.74 12.66
N ALA A 24 -4.13 36.83 12.10
CA ALA A 24 -4.53 36.90 10.70
C ALA A 24 -3.27 36.78 9.83
N ALA A 25 -3.02 35.60 9.28
CA ALA A 25 -2.02 35.39 8.24
C ALA A 25 -2.71 35.39 6.88
N LEU A 26 -2.25 36.30 6.03
CA LEU A 26 -2.63 36.48 4.63
C LEU A 26 -2.60 35.14 3.89
N CYS A 27 -3.64 34.89 3.07
CA CYS A 27 -3.67 33.79 2.11
C CYS A 27 -2.54 33.91 1.09
N THR A 28 -1.38 33.39 1.41
CA THR A 28 -0.48 32.80 0.42
C THR A 28 -0.82 31.31 0.36
N PRO A 29 -1.09 30.70 -0.80
CA PRO A 29 -1.03 29.24 -0.88
C PRO A 29 0.37 28.87 -0.43
N ALA A 30 0.48 28.21 0.72
CA ALA A 30 1.74 27.60 1.11
C ALA A 30 2.12 26.69 -0.06
N ALA A 31 3.23 27.00 -0.74
CA ALA A 31 3.93 25.96 -1.46
C ALA A 31 4.14 24.87 -0.41
N PHE A 32 3.44 23.74 -0.54
CA PHE A 32 3.60 22.60 0.35
C PHE A 32 5.03 22.12 0.15
N ALA A 33 5.95 22.67 0.94
CA ALA A 33 7.36 22.35 0.87
C ALA A 33 7.49 20.89 1.27
N ALA A 34 8.05 20.08 0.37
CA ALA A 34 8.39 18.71 0.70
C ALA A 34 9.30 18.73 1.94
N THR A 35 8.90 18.00 2.97
CA THR A 35 9.63 17.91 4.22
C THR A 35 10.46 16.64 4.17
N LEU A 36 11.78 16.78 4.33
CA LEU A 36 12.66 15.63 4.46
C LEU A 36 12.33 14.91 5.77
N ARG A 37 11.91 13.64 5.68
CA ARG A 37 11.66 12.78 6.84
C ARG A 37 12.59 11.58 6.81
N SER A 38 12.97 11.11 7.99
CA SER A 38 13.79 9.93 8.16
C SER A 38 13.19 9.01 9.23
N ALA A 39 13.17 7.71 8.96
CA ALA A 39 12.78 6.70 9.93
C ALA A 39 13.82 5.58 9.99
N THR A 40 14.21 5.22 11.20
CA THR A 40 15.15 4.13 11.47
C THR A 40 14.42 2.93 12.01
N SER A 41 14.76 1.74 11.52
CA SER A 41 14.23 0.49 12.03
C SER A 41 15.23 -0.64 11.91
N THR A 42 15.06 -1.67 12.73
CA THR A 42 15.89 -2.87 12.71
C THR A 42 15.14 -4.02 12.04
N GLY A 43 15.88 -4.92 11.41
CA GLY A 43 15.36 -6.17 10.86
C GLY A 43 16.36 -7.30 11.06
N TRP A 44 15.84 -8.52 11.09
CA TRP A 44 16.65 -9.72 11.22
C TRP A 44 16.27 -10.73 10.14
N GLY A 45 17.21 -11.62 9.81
CA GLY A 45 16.95 -12.72 8.88
C GLY A 45 17.97 -13.84 9.00
N PRO A 46 17.68 -15.02 8.43
CA PRO A 46 18.55 -16.20 8.50
C PRO A 46 19.81 -16.08 7.63
N SER A 47 19.95 -15.00 6.86
CA SER A 47 21.10 -14.71 6.03
C SER A 47 21.39 -13.20 6.03
N PRO A 48 22.60 -12.77 5.63
CA PRO A 48 22.96 -11.36 5.52
C PRO A 48 21.97 -10.58 4.65
N ASP A 49 21.61 -11.13 3.49
CA ASP A 49 20.69 -10.48 2.55
C ASP A 49 19.27 -10.41 3.09
N ALA A 50 18.80 -11.47 3.78
CA ALA A 50 17.47 -11.49 4.38
C ALA A 50 17.35 -10.49 5.54
N GLY A 51 18.36 -10.40 6.42
CA GLY A 51 18.38 -9.43 7.51
C GLY A 51 18.45 -7.99 7.01
N ARG A 52 19.26 -7.74 5.97
CA ARG A 52 19.34 -6.42 5.33
C ARG A 52 18.01 -6.03 4.69
N ALA A 53 17.40 -6.91 3.89
CA ALA A 53 16.10 -6.65 3.26
C ALA A 53 14.98 -6.41 4.28
N ALA A 54 14.97 -7.17 5.39
CA ALA A 54 14.03 -6.97 6.48
C ALA A 54 14.18 -5.59 7.14
N ALA A 55 15.43 -5.16 7.41
CA ALA A 55 15.69 -3.85 8.01
C ALA A 55 15.27 -2.72 7.07
N GLU A 56 15.63 -2.80 5.78
CA GLU A 56 15.24 -1.81 4.76
C GLU A 56 13.72 -1.71 4.60
N GLY A 57 13.03 -2.85 4.58
CA GLY A 57 11.57 -2.92 4.53
C GLY A 57 10.92 -2.27 5.74
N ASN A 58 11.42 -2.56 6.94
CA ASN A 58 10.90 -2.00 8.19
C ASN A 58 11.13 -0.48 8.27
N ALA A 59 12.29 0.02 7.83
CA ALA A 59 12.59 1.44 7.81
C ALA A 59 11.70 2.21 6.81
N ARG A 60 11.47 1.64 5.62
CA ARG A 60 10.52 2.19 4.63
C ARG A 60 9.09 2.19 5.17
N ALA A 61 8.67 1.11 5.82
CA ALA A 61 7.34 1.03 6.43
C ALA A 61 7.17 2.08 7.54
N ALA A 62 8.17 2.27 8.39
CA ALA A 62 8.16 3.29 9.44
C ALA A 62 8.09 4.71 8.84
N LEU A 63 8.85 5.00 7.78
CA LEU A 63 8.78 6.28 7.07
C LEU A 63 7.38 6.53 6.48
N ASN A 64 6.80 5.52 5.83
CA ASN A 64 5.47 5.60 5.24
C ASN A 64 4.37 5.76 6.31
N GLN A 65 4.50 5.12 7.48
CA GLN A 65 3.58 5.29 8.59
C GLN A 65 3.63 6.73 9.15
N GLN A 66 4.83 7.30 9.29
CA GLN A 66 4.99 8.70 9.70
C GLN A 66 4.36 9.66 8.68
N ALA A 67 4.56 9.41 7.38
CA ALA A 67 3.98 10.21 6.31
C ALA A 67 2.45 10.10 6.30
N ALA A 68 1.92 8.88 6.42
CA ALA A 68 0.48 8.63 6.47
C ALA A 68 -0.19 9.32 7.66
N ALA A 69 0.45 9.33 8.83
CA ALA A 69 -0.04 10.07 10.00
C ALA A 69 -0.11 11.60 9.78
N ALA A 70 0.68 12.12 8.84
CA ALA A 70 0.69 13.52 8.44
C ALA A 70 -0.14 13.80 7.16
N GLY A 71 -0.75 12.78 6.54
CA GLY A 71 -1.45 12.92 5.25
C GLY A 71 -0.51 13.17 4.07
N GLU A 72 0.76 12.79 4.19
CA GLU A 72 1.81 12.99 3.20
C GLU A 72 2.18 11.68 2.49
N VAL A 73 2.80 11.80 1.33
CA VAL A 73 3.46 10.70 0.63
C VAL A 73 4.92 11.04 0.41
N CYS A 74 5.81 10.11 0.76
CA CYS A 74 7.25 10.28 0.59
C CYS A 74 7.71 9.81 -0.79
N SER A 75 8.52 10.63 -1.45
CA SER A 75 9.18 10.36 -2.72
C SER A 75 10.70 10.40 -2.57
N GLY A 76 11.44 9.90 -3.57
CA GLY A 76 12.91 9.92 -3.52
C GLY A 76 13.52 9.10 -2.38
N VAL A 77 12.81 8.08 -1.87
CA VAL A 77 13.23 7.36 -0.65
C VAL A 77 14.55 6.61 -0.87
N SER A 78 15.58 7.10 -0.19
CA SER A 78 16.88 6.47 -0.06
C SER A 78 16.94 5.67 1.24
N VAL A 79 17.67 4.56 1.25
CA VAL A 79 17.83 3.73 2.45
C VAL A 79 19.30 3.47 2.67
N THR A 80 19.78 3.73 3.88
CA THR A 80 21.11 3.35 4.33
C THR A 80 20.99 2.20 5.32
N THR A 81 21.90 1.23 5.25
CA THR A 81 21.90 0.05 6.12
C THR A 81 23.20 -0.08 6.87
N ARG A 82 23.10 -0.58 8.10
CA ARG A 82 24.22 -0.86 9.00
C ARG A 82 24.05 -2.25 9.61
N HIS A 83 25.07 -3.07 9.49
CA HIS A 83 25.11 -4.36 10.20
C HIS A 83 25.27 -4.10 11.70
N LEU A 84 24.37 -4.66 12.51
CA LEU A 84 24.44 -4.55 13.96
C LEU A 84 25.10 -5.77 14.58
N TYR A 85 24.66 -6.97 14.18
CA TYR A 85 25.01 -8.19 14.89
C TYR A 85 24.74 -9.45 14.07
N THR A 86 25.64 -10.43 14.17
CA THR A 86 25.43 -11.80 13.69
C THR A 86 25.39 -12.73 14.90
N ALA A 87 24.37 -13.60 14.95
CA ALA A 87 24.31 -14.63 15.97
C ALA A 87 25.52 -15.59 15.84
N PRO A 88 26.18 -16.00 16.94
CA PRO A 88 27.38 -16.82 16.90
C PRO A 88 27.19 -18.20 16.23
N ASP A 89 25.96 -18.69 16.23
CA ASP A 89 25.55 -19.93 15.57
C ASP A 89 25.21 -19.74 14.07
N GLY A 90 25.35 -18.52 13.55
CA GLY A 90 25.05 -18.15 12.17
C GLY A 90 23.55 -18.11 11.85
N SER A 91 22.67 -18.29 12.85
CA SER A 91 21.22 -18.44 12.63
C SER A 91 20.49 -17.14 12.32
N ALA A 92 21.08 -15.99 12.65
CA ALA A 92 20.46 -14.68 12.49
C ALA A 92 21.47 -13.58 12.20
N TRP A 93 21.06 -12.68 11.30
CA TRP A 93 21.77 -11.48 10.92
C TRP A 93 20.87 -10.28 11.16
N ILE A 94 21.30 -9.37 12.02
CA ILE A 94 20.53 -8.20 12.44
C ILE A 94 21.14 -6.96 11.81
N TYR A 95 20.30 -6.19 11.14
CA TYR A 95 20.65 -4.93 10.51
C TYR A 95 19.76 -3.82 11.04
N GLU A 96 20.30 -2.61 11.05
CA GLU A 96 19.58 -1.37 11.18
C GLU A 96 19.52 -0.71 9.80
N ALA A 97 18.39 -0.11 9.48
CA ALA A 97 18.25 0.68 8.27
C ALA A 97 17.59 2.02 8.59
N THR A 98 18.00 3.06 7.89
CA THR A 98 17.38 4.38 7.94
C THR A 98 16.85 4.72 6.54
N ALA A 99 15.54 4.90 6.42
CA ALA A 99 14.90 5.36 5.21
C ALA A 99 14.70 6.87 5.30
N THR A 100 15.16 7.62 4.30
CA THR A 100 15.02 9.07 4.21
C THR A 100 14.37 9.44 2.88
N GLY A 101 13.35 10.29 2.90
CA GLY A 101 12.66 10.73 1.70
C GLY A 101 11.98 12.09 1.87
N ASP A 102 11.62 12.69 0.73
CA ASP A 102 10.92 13.96 0.66
C ASP A 102 9.42 13.72 0.69
N CYS A 103 8.78 14.10 1.80
CA CYS A 103 7.38 13.83 2.06
C CYS A 103 6.56 15.11 1.89
N ALA A 104 5.51 15.03 1.07
CA ALA A 104 4.62 16.15 0.82
C ALA A 104 3.17 15.68 0.83
N VAL A 105 2.25 16.56 1.20
CA VAL A 105 0.84 16.33 0.99
C VAL A 105 0.62 16.21 -0.52
N PRO A 106 0.05 15.10 -1.02
CA PRO A 106 -0.23 14.98 -2.44
C PRO A 106 -1.11 16.15 -2.91
N PRO A 107 -0.89 16.70 -4.11
CA PRO A 107 -1.82 17.68 -4.66
C PRO A 107 -3.22 17.07 -4.68
N THR A 108 -4.21 17.82 -4.18
CA THR A 108 -5.61 17.37 -4.08
C THR A 108 -6.31 17.28 -5.43
N THR A 109 -5.61 17.55 -6.54
CA THR A 109 -6.14 17.38 -7.89
C THR A 109 -5.96 15.93 -8.28
N PRO A 110 -7.05 15.14 -8.43
CA PRO A 110 -6.94 13.81 -9.02
C PRO A 110 -6.26 13.95 -10.38
N PRO A 111 -5.36 13.03 -10.77
CA PRO A 111 -4.89 12.97 -12.15
C PRO A 111 -6.11 12.95 -13.08
N PRO A 112 -6.04 13.60 -14.26
CA PRO A 112 -7.16 13.62 -15.18
C PRO A 112 -7.55 12.19 -15.52
N SER A 113 -8.70 11.74 -15.02
CA SER A 113 -9.21 10.43 -15.35
C SER A 113 -9.89 10.51 -16.70
N TYR A 114 -9.46 9.64 -17.61
CA TYR A 114 -10.12 9.47 -18.89
C TYR A 114 -10.46 8.01 -19.09
N THR A 115 -11.51 7.76 -19.86
CA THR A 115 -11.97 6.41 -20.16
C THR A 115 -11.28 5.88 -21.41
N VAL A 116 -10.81 4.64 -21.35
CA VAL A 116 -10.16 3.94 -22.45
C VAL A 116 -10.89 2.62 -22.70
N PRO A 117 -11.34 2.34 -23.93
CA PRO A 117 -11.86 1.02 -24.27
C PRO A 117 -10.73 0.00 -24.24
N ARG A 118 -10.97 -1.12 -23.56
CA ARG A 118 -10.04 -2.25 -23.44
C ARG A 118 -10.76 -3.53 -23.82
N THR A 119 -10.04 -4.43 -24.47
CA THR A 119 -10.56 -5.73 -24.89
C THR A 119 -9.52 -6.80 -24.62
N GLU A 120 -9.94 -7.90 -24.00
CA GLU A 120 -9.09 -9.06 -23.73
C GLU A 120 -9.77 -10.34 -24.19
N THR A 121 -9.01 -11.22 -24.82
CA THR A 121 -9.46 -12.56 -25.21
C THR A 121 -8.72 -13.62 -24.39
N ARG A 122 -9.47 -14.54 -23.80
CA ARG A 122 -8.93 -15.70 -23.07
C ARG A 122 -9.70 -16.96 -23.44
N GLN A 123 -9.04 -18.11 -23.31
CA GLN A 123 -9.68 -19.40 -23.46
C GLN A 123 -10.26 -19.86 -22.13
N GLY A 124 -11.51 -20.32 -22.18
CA GLY A 124 -12.18 -20.97 -21.07
C GLY A 124 -12.55 -22.39 -21.44
N GLY A 125 -12.12 -23.36 -20.62
CA GLY A 125 -12.51 -24.76 -20.72
C GLY A 125 -13.56 -25.12 -19.67
N GLY A 126 -14.50 -26.00 -19.98
CA GLY A 126 -15.49 -26.46 -19.01
C GLY A 126 -16.24 -27.72 -19.43
N ALA A 127 -16.89 -28.36 -18.46
CA ALA A 127 -17.74 -29.54 -18.64
C ALA A 127 -19.15 -29.20 -19.17
N SER A 128 -19.38 -27.96 -19.60
CA SER A 128 -20.54 -27.53 -20.38
C SER A 128 -20.15 -26.30 -21.21
N PRO A 129 -20.88 -25.98 -22.29
CA PRO A 129 -20.65 -24.75 -23.05
C PRO A 129 -20.68 -23.50 -22.16
N ASN A 130 -21.68 -23.41 -21.29
CA ASN A 130 -21.85 -22.27 -20.39
C ASN A 130 -20.69 -22.17 -19.39
N ALA A 131 -20.24 -23.30 -18.84
CA ALA A 131 -19.09 -23.32 -17.92
C ALA A 131 -17.80 -22.88 -18.62
N ALA A 132 -17.57 -23.31 -19.87
CA ALA A 132 -16.44 -22.89 -20.67
C ALA A 132 -16.46 -21.37 -20.96
N VAL A 133 -17.62 -20.82 -21.32
CA VAL A 133 -17.78 -19.38 -21.55
C VAL A 133 -17.60 -18.57 -20.27
N GLU A 134 -18.13 -19.03 -19.14
CA GLU A 134 -18.01 -18.37 -17.84
C GLU A 134 -16.54 -18.33 -17.39
N ASN A 135 -15.85 -19.48 -17.46
CA ASN A 135 -14.42 -19.58 -17.11
C ASN A 135 -13.56 -18.65 -17.97
N GLY A 136 -13.84 -18.59 -19.29
CA GLY A 136 -13.15 -17.68 -20.20
C GLY A 136 -13.46 -16.21 -19.92
N SER A 137 -14.72 -15.89 -19.56
CA SER A 137 -15.15 -14.54 -19.18
C SER A 137 -14.43 -14.07 -17.92
N GLN A 138 -14.32 -14.93 -16.91
CA GLN A 138 -13.63 -14.62 -15.66
C GLN A 138 -12.14 -14.40 -15.90
N ALA A 139 -11.49 -15.25 -16.69
CA ALA A 139 -10.09 -15.09 -17.06
C ALA A 139 -9.82 -13.79 -17.84
N ALA A 140 -10.69 -13.45 -18.81
CA ALA A 140 -10.57 -12.21 -19.58
C ALA A 140 -10.85 -10.96 -18.72
N ARG A 141 -11.82 -11.01 -17.81
CA ARG A 141 -12.09 -9.93 -16.84
C ARG A 141 -10.92 -9.73 -15.88
N ALA A 142 -10.35 -10.82 -15.36
CA ALA A 142 -9.17 -10.75 -14.52
C ALA A 142 -7.98 -10.11 -15.26
N ALA A 143 -7.81 -10.41 -16.55
CA ALA A 143 -6.79 -9.77 -17.39
C ALA A 143 -7.02 -8.26 -17.59
N LEU A 144 -8.28 -7.82 -17.77
CA LEU A 144 -8.62 -6.39 -17.84
C LEU A 144 -8.33 -5.67 -16.52
N LEU A 145 -8.70 -6.28 -15.39
CA LEU A 145 -8.50 -5.71 -14.05
C LEU A 145 -7.04 -5.71 -13.59
N ALA A 146 -6.22 -6.62 -14.12
CA ALA A 146 -4.77 -6.64 -13.84
C ALA A 146 -4.04 -5.36 -14.29
N ALA A 147 -4.65 -4.55 -15.16
CA ALA A 147 -4.14 -3.23 -15.53
C ALA A 147 -4.32 -2.15 -14.44
N GLY A 148 -4.94 -2.48 -13.29
CA GLY A 148 -5.02 -1.63 -12.11
C GLY A 148 -6.07 -0.52 -12.17
N GLN A 149 -7.06 -0.65 -13.06
CA GLN A 149 -8.03 0.40 -13.39
C GLN A 149 -9.48 -0.03 -13.19
N ALA A 150 -10.36 0.92 -12.89
CA ALA A 150 -11.79 0.65 -12.74
C ALA A 150 -12.43 0.51 -14.12
N CYS A 151 -12.91 -0.70 -14.46
CA CYS A 151 -13.59 -0.95 -15.73
C CYS A 151 -15.10 -1.15 -15.51
N THR A 152 -15.91 -0.55 -16.40
CA THR A 152 -17.38 -0.66 -16.41
C THR A 152 -17.89 -0.97 -17.82
N GLY A 153 -19.18 -1.27 -17.96
CA GLY A 153 -19.78 -1.55 -19.27
C GLY A 153 -19.27 -2.84 -19.93
N TYR A 154 -19.01 -3.88 -19.14
CA TYR A 154 -18.51 -5.15 -19.66
C TYR A 154 -19.46 -5.77 -20.69
N SER A 155 -18.91 -6.12 -21.84
CA SER A 155 -19.56 -6.91 -22.88
C SER A 155 -18.74 -8.17 -23.13
N THR A 156 -19.41 -9.31 -23.26
CA THR A 156 -18.76 -10.61 -23.50
C THR A 156 -19.23 -11.15 -24.84
N THR A 157 -18.28 -11.56 -25.67
CA THR A 157 -18.54 -12.38 -26.87
C THR A 157 -17.76 -13.68 -26.76
N SER A 158 -18.27 -14.76 -27.34
CA SER A 158 -17.61 -16.06 -27.28
C SER A 158 -17.70 -16.79 -28.62
N SER A 159 -16.67 -17.58 -28.92
CA SER A 159 -16.63 -18.46 -30.08
C SER A 159 -16.13 -19.85 -29.66
N LEU A 160 -16.83 -20.89 -30.12
CA LEU A 160 -16.44 -22.27 -29.86
C LEU A 160 -15.11 -22.56 -30.56
N VAL A 161 -14.12 -23.02 -29.80
CA VAL A 161 -12.82 -23.45 -30.32
C VAL A 161 -12.82 -24.96 -30.51
N TYR A 162 -13.34 -25.68 -29.53
CA TYR A 162 -13.31 -27.14 -29.53
C TYR A 162 -14.40 -27.72 -28.63
N SER A 163 -14.97 -28.85 -29.05
CA SER A 163 -15.83 -29.70 -28.23
C SER A 163 -15.33 -31.13 -28.27
N ALA A 164 -15.11 -31.73 -27.10
CA ALA A 164 -14.70 -33.12 -27.01
C ALA A 164 -15.83 -34.06 -27.50
N PRO A 165 -15.48 -35.19 -28.14
CA PRO A 165 -16.44 -36.20 -28.52
C PRO A 165 -17.31 -36.64 -27.32
N GLY A 166 -18.61 -36.79 -27.56
CA GLY A 166 -19.58 -37.14 -26.50
C GLY A 166 -19.95 -35.98 -25.57
N GLY A 167 -19.48 -34.75 -25.82
CA GLY A 167 -19.85 -33.59 -24.99
C GLY A 167 -19.26 -33.67 -23.58
N ALA A 168 -18.05 -34.20 -23.43
CA ALA A 168 -17.40 -34.27 -22.12
C ALA A 168 -16.70 -32.95 -21.74
N TRP A 169 -16.37 -32.11 -22.73
CA TRP A 169 -15.60 -30.88 -22.52
C TRP A 169 -15.79 -29.90 -23.67
N TRP A 170 -15.79 -28.60 -23.36
CA TRP A 170 -15.87 -27.51 -24.32
C TRP A 170 -14.79 -26.49 -24.04
N ILE A 171 -14.25 -25.90 -25.10
CA ILE A 171 -13.29 -24.81 -25.05
C ILE A 171 -13.83 -23.67 -25.91
N TYR A 172 -13.94 -22.48 -25.31
CA TYR A 172 -14.36 -21.27 -25.98
C TYR A 172 -13.24 -20.22 -25.92
N ASN A 173 -13.05 -19.49 -27.02
CA ASN A 173 -12.39 -18.20 -26.99
C ASN A 173 -13.43 -17.19 -26.52
N VAL A 174 -13.16 -16.51 -25.42
CA VAL A 174 -14.06 -15.53 -24.84
C VAL A 174 -13.38 -14.19 -24.83
N THR A 175 -14.01 -13.22 -25.49
CA THR A 175 -13.54 -11.85 -25.59
C THR A 175 -14.41 -10.97 -24.70
N VAL A 176 -13.78 -10.29 -23.74
CA VAL A 176 -14.44 -9.32 -22.88
C VAL A 176 -13.94 -7.93 -23.24
N SER A 177 -14.87 -7.03 -23.50
CA SER A 177 -14.61 -5.61 -23.74
C SER A 177 -15.19 -4.80 -22.60
N ALA A 178 -14.48 -3.77 -22.14
CA ALA A 178 -14.93 -2.86 -21.11
C ALA A 178 -14.33 -1.47 -21.31
N THR A 179 -14.94 -0.47 -20.67
CA THR A 179 -14.40 0.88 -20.61
C THR A 179 -13.71 1.06 -19.27
N CYS A 180 -12.39 1.24 -19.29
CA CYS A 180 -11.55 1.36 -18.08
C CYS A 180 -11.14 2.81 -17.86
N THR A 181 -11.07 3.25 -16.61
CA THR A 181 -10.41 4.52 -16.25
C THR A 181 -8.90 4.42 -16.48
N HIS A 182 -8.21 5.55 -16.60
CA HIS A 182 -6.75 5.62 -16.60
C HIS A 182 -6.30 6.75 -15.68
#